data_AF-A0A955J4S5-F1
#
_entry.id   AF-A0A955J4S5-F1
#
_cell.length_a   1.000
_cell.length_b   1.000
_cell.length_c   1.000
_cell.angle_alpha   90.00
_cell.angle_beta   90.00
_cell.angle_gamma   90.00
#
_symmetry.space_group_name_H-M   'P 1'
#
loop_
_entity.id
_entity.type
_entity.pdbx_description
1 polymer ?
#
loop_
_entity_poly.entity_id
_entity_poly.type
_entity_poly.pdbx_seq_one_letter_code
_entity_poly.pdbx_strand_id
1 'polypeptide(L)'
;MMSGPEPSTRGVPGRRWTGLIGTAMHHMLARRRGGMSDTQHWVKGAGEVQRRELRRLMARASYTELGRAHDFETLCRAPADEMLSGFRAAIAPGDYERWRADFARMREEGKADVLWPGVVGDWAQTSGTTGGEKYIPVSRAMMRSNRRAAFDIFVHAERMGVDLRRIFDGRLLMIGGSTDVSVNEHGIRTGDLSGLVTPMIRWPLTAVYTPGRDIALMSHWPTKIDAMARQCLDQDIRMVSGMASWSLVLFEKVLELARERNPSVTCLRDVWPNLELFVHGGVKYTPFQPRVTRAWSGDAGEDIPHRLEVYPASEGFIAMQDAAGEPGLRLIIDNGIFHEFIPVEEIDRPDASCFLCDEVEPGRRYVVCMTTCAGLWRYIVGDVVEFDSVPPDGPARLRIVGRHRHFVNAFGENLIVEEIEKAVAAAASEVGADIGEFTAAPV
;
A
#
# COMPACT_ATOMS: atom_id res chain seq x y z
N MET A 1 40.15 12.08 -46.03
CA MET A 1 39.95 12.85 -44.79
C MET A 1 38.57 13.47 -44.85
N MET A 2 37.70 13.08 -43.90
CA MET A 2 36.61 13.88 -43.27
C MET A 2 35.53 14.45 -44.22
N SER A 3 34.24 14.21 -44.02
CA SER A 3 33.49 14.13 -42.76
C SER A 3 32.14 13.46 -43.04
N GLY A 4 31.79 12.47 -42.22
CA GLY A 4 30.45 11.89 -42.22
C GLY A 4 29.44 12.84 -41.55
N PRO A 5 28.13 12.70 -41.83
CA PRO A 5 27.11 13.52 -41.20
C PRO A 5 27.08 13.27 -39.70
N GLU A 6 27.13 14.36 -38.93
CA GLU A 6 27.05 14.36 -37.47
C GLU A 6 25.76 13.68 -36.99
N PRO A 7 25.81 12.89 -35.90
CA PRO A 7 24.61 12.38 -35.26
C PRO A 7 23.82 13.55 -34.69
N SER A 8 22.56 13.66 -35.11
CA SER A 8 21.59 14.63 -34.60
C SER A 8 21.59 14.61 -33.08
N THR A 9 21.91 15.74 -32.48
CA THR A 9 21.73 16.00 -31.05
C THR A 9 20.27 15.75 -30.70
N ARG A 10 20.00 14.67 -29.94
CA ARG A 10 18.69 14.47 -29.30
C ARG A 10 18.44 15.70 -28.43
N GLY A 11 17.54 16.57 -28.89
CA GLY A 11 17.18 17.78 -28.16
C GLY A 11 16.75 17.43 -26.75
N VAL A 12 17.28 18.16 -25.77
CA VAL A 12 16.73 18.19 -24.41
C VAL A 12 15.24 18.48 -24.55
N PRO A 13 14.33 17.59 -24.11
CA PRO A 13 12.90 17.85 -24.23
C PRO A 13 12.60 19.16 -23.49
N GLY A 14 12.09 20.16 -24.21
CA GLY A 14 11.65 21.41 -23.60
C GLY A 14 10.71 21.11 -22.43
N ARG A 15 10.91 21.79 -21.30
CA ARG A 15 10.08 21.61 -20.10
C ARG A 15 8.60 21.60 -20.49
N ARG A 16 7.89 20.53 -20.13
CA ARG A 16 6.45 20.42 -20.40
C ARG A 16 5.71 21.24 -19.35
N TRP A 17 4.52 21.73 -19.69
CA TRP A 17 3.68 22.43 -18.72
C TRP A 17 3.33 21.53 -17.51
N THR A 18 3.39 20.21 -17.67
CA THR A 18 3.14 19.24 -16.60
C THR A 18 4.18 19.32 -15.46
N GLY A 19 5.39 19.84 -15.68
CA GLY A 19 6.33 20.16 -14.60
C GLY A 19 5.83 21.22 -13.62
N LEU A 20 4.86 22.06 -14.04
CA LEU A 20 4.14 22.96 -13.13
C LEU A 20 3.27 22.18 -12.12
N ILE A 21 2.78 20.99 -12.48
CA ILE A 21 2.08 20.10 -11.54
C ILE A 21 3.05 19.67 -10.44
N GLY A 22 4.26 19.25 -10.80
CA GLY A 22 5.30 18.89 -9.83
C GLY A 22 5.68 20.06 -8.92
N THR A 23 5.80 21.27 -9.49
CA THR A 23 6.06 22.49 -8.71
C THR A 23 4.90 22.81 -7.76
N ALA A 24 3.65 22.74 -8.22
CA ALA A 24 2.48 22.94 -7.38
C ALA A 24 2.39 21.89 -6.27
N MET A 25 2.70 20.63 -6.57
CA MET A 25 2.73 19.55 -5.58
C MET A 25 3.81 19.77 -4.53
N HIS A 26 5.03 20.13 -4.93
CA HIS A 26 6.11 20.47 -4.00
C HIS A 26 5.67 21.52 -2.97
N HIS A 27 5.01 22.59 -3.42
CA HIS A 27 4.52 23.66 -2.54
C HIS A 27 3.31 23.23 -1.70
N MET A 28 2.34 22.52 -2.30
CA MET A 28 1.18 21.98 -1.59
C MET A 28 1.59 21.07 -0.42
N LEU A 29 2.64 20.27 -0.63
CA LEU A 29 3.14 19.29 0.33
C LEU A 29 4.13 19.86 1.34
N ALA A 30 4.60 21.11 1.19
CA ALA A 30 5.64 21.69 2.04
C ALA A 30 5.30 21.65 3.54
N ARG A 31 4.05 21.94 3.91
CA ARG A 31 3.59 21.85 5.32
C ARG A 31 3.57 20.42 5.83
N ARG A 32 3.08 19.48 5.02
CA ARG A 32 3.04 18.04 5.38
C ARG A 32 4.46 17.49 5.53
N ARG A 33 5.37 17.85 4.62
CA ARG A 33 6.79 17.52 4.66
C ARG A 33 7.46 18.04 5.93
N GLY A 34 7.26 19.31 6.29
CA GLY A 34 7.76 19.87 7.54
C GLY A 34 7.25 19.12 8.77
N GLY A 35 5.94 18.82 8.82
CA GLY A 35 5.34 18.05 9.91
C GLY A 35 5.87 16.61 10.01
N MET A 36 6.13 15.93 8.88
CA MET A 36 6.67 14.56 8.86
C MET A 36 8.13 14.46 9.31
N SER A 37 8.88 15.55 9.17
CA SER A 37 10.26 15.70 9.64
C SER A 37 10.38 15.98 11.13
N ASP A 38 9.27 16.29 11.82
CA ASP A 38 9.25 16.53 13.27
C ASP A 38 9.40 15.21 14.05
N THR A 39 10.63 14.76 14.22
CA THR A 39 10.93 13.51 14.95
C THR A 39 10.37 13.51 16.37
N GLN A 40 10.25 14.65 17.07
CA GLN A 40 9.67 14.65 18.41
C GLN A 40 8.19 14.25 18.39
N HIS A 41 7.43 14.75 17.43
CA HIS A 41 6.01 14.41 17.28
C HIS A 41 5.80 12.92 17.01
N TRP A 42 6.60 12.33 16.13
CA TRP A 42 6.43 10.93 15.68
C TRP A 42 7.11 9.90 16.55
N VAL A 43 8.02 10.33 17.41
CA VAL A 43 8.70 9.47 18.38
C VAL A 43 8.00 9.60 19.73
N LYS A 44 8.03 10.78 20.37
CA LYS A 44 7.50 10.94 21.74
C LYS A 44 5.97 11.06 21.80
N GLY A 45 5.35 11.53 20.71
CA GLY A 45 3.90 11.76 20.66
C GLY A 45 3.08 10.61 20.08
N ALA A 46 3.70 9.49 19.71
CA ALA A 46 3.06 8.46 18.89
C ALA A 46 1.78 7.87 19.52
N GLY A 47 1.85 7.44 20.79
CA GLY A 47 0.68 6.94 21.51
C GLY A 47 -0.40 8.00 21.71
N GLU A 48 -0.04 9.27 21.97
CA GLU A 48 -1.00 10.37 22.10
C GLU A 48 -1.74 10.62 20.78
N VAL A 49 -1.01 10.59 19.66
CA VAL A 49 -1.60 10.73 18.32
C VAL A 49 -2.61 9.62 18.06
N GLN A 50 -2.26 8.35 18.35
CA GLN A 50 -3.18 7.22 18.16
C GLN A 50 -4.39 7.28 19.09
N ARG A 51 -4.22 7.65 20.37
CA ARG A 51 -5.35 7.85 21.30
C ARG A 51 -6.28 8.96 20.81
N ARG A 52 -5.72 10.04 20.24
CA ARG A 52 -6.53 11.11 19.64
C ARG A 52 -7.26 10.65 18.38
N GLU A 53 -6.65 9.80 17.55
CA GLU A 53 -7.33 9.19 16.40
C GLU A 53 -8.49 8.29 16.85
N LEU A 54 -8.28 7.41 17.85
CA LEU A 54 -9.34 6.58 18.41
C LEU A 54 -10.51 7.44 18.94
N ARG A 55 -10.21 8.51 19.68
CA ARG A 55 -11.23 9.46 20.17
C ARG A 55 -12.05 10.04 19.02
N ARG A 56 -11.41 10.46 17.93
CA ARG A 56 -12.10 11.02 16.75
C ARG A 56 -12.99 9.99 16.08
N LEU A 57 -12.53 8.75 15.95
CA LEU A 57 -13.30 7.65 15.36
C LEU A 57 -14.57 7.38 16.19
N MET A 58 -14.43 7.19 17.51
CA MET A 58 -15.58 6.94 18.40
C MET A 58 -16.55 8.13 18.43
N ALA A 59 -16.04 9.36 18.57
CA ALA A 59 -16.88 10.56 18.55
C ALA A 59 -17.65 10.70 17.23
N ARG A 60 -17.04 10.32 16.11
CA ARG A 60 -17.70 10.37 14.79
C ARG A 60 -18.77 9.30 14.65
N ALA A 61 -18.56 8.12 15.22
CA ALA A 61 -19.46 6.97 15.13
C ALA A 61 -20.44 6.84 16.29
N SER A 62 -20.46 7.79 17.25
CA SER A 62 -21.23 7.66 18.50
C SER A 62 -22.73 7.43 18.32
N TYR A 63 -23.31 7.95 17.23
CA TYR A 63 -24.74 7.79 16.93
C TYR A 63 -25.08 6.58 16.06
N THR A 64 -24.08 5.83 15.58
CA THR A 64 -24.29 4.57 14.86
C THR A 64 -24.87 3.51 15.78
N GLU A 65 -25.45 2.45 15.22
CA GLU A 65 -25.94 1.32 16.02
C GLU A 65 -24.84 0.74 16.92
N LEU A 66 -23.64 0.53 16.38
CA LEU A 66 -22.49 0.10 17.17
C LEU A 66 -22.12 1.11 18.25
N GLY A 67 -22.06 2.40 17.89
CA GLY A 67 -21.67 3.46 18.82
C GLY A 67 -22.62 3.60 20.00
N ARG A 68 -23.92 3.40 19.79
CA ARG A 68 -24.92 3.36 20.86
C ARG A 68 -24.84 2.07 21.68
N ALA A 69 -24.61 0.93 21.04
CA ALA A 69 -24.50 -0.36 21.72
C ALA A 69 -23.32 -0.42 22.69
N HIS A 70 -22.24 0.30 22.40
CA HIS A 70 -21.01 0.32 23.20
C HIS A 70 -20.72 1.68 23.89
N ASP A 71 -21.71 2.57 23.95
CA ASP A 71 -21.62 3.91 24.58
C ASP A 71 -20.36 4.72 24.20
N PHE A 72 -20.08 4.79 22.89
CA PHE A 72 -18.97 5.58 22.35
C PHE A 72 -19.07 7.06 22.70
N GLU A 73 -20.29 7.55 22.94
CA GLU A 73 -20.54 8.92 23.34
C GLU A 73 -19.89 9.24 24.71
N THR A 74 -20.04 8.35 25.69
CA THR A 74 -19.37 8.50 26.99
C THR A 74 -17.88 8.19 26.88
N LEU A 75 -17.51 7.07 26.24
CA LEU A 75 -16.12 6.62 26.15
C LEU A 75 -15.20 7.66 25.52
N CYS A 76 -15.62 8.34 24.45
CA CYS A 76 -14.75 9.31 23.77
C CYS A 76 -14.49 10.59 24.59
N ARG A 77 -15.28 10.86 25.63
CA ARG A 77 -15.08 11.99 26.55
C ARG A 77 -14.24 11.66 27.76
N ALA A 78 -13.98 10.37 28.01
CA ALA A 78 -13.14 9.92 29.11
C ALA A 78 -11.65 10.33 28.91
N PRO A 79 -10.87 10.36 30.01
CA PRO A 79 -9.40 10.43 29.96
C PRO A 79 -8.82 9.37 29.00
N ALA A 80 -7.68 9.66 28.38
CA ALA A 80 -7.17 8.86 27.26
C ALA A 80 -6.91 7.38 27.60
N ASP A 81 -6.48 7.07 28.81
CA ASP A 81 -6.23 5.70 29.27
C ASP A 81 -7.52 4.95 29.59
N GLU A 82 -8.48 5.61 30.27
CA GLU A 82 -9.81 5.06 30.53
C GLU A 82 -10.61 4.83 29.25
N MET A 83 -10.49 5.75 28.29
CA MET A 83 -11.08 5.60 26.96
C MET A 83 -10.52 4.38 26.23
N LEU A 84 -9.19 4.17 26.27
CA LEU A 84 -8.55 3.04 25.58
C LEU A 84 -8.92 1.71 26.25
N SER A 85 -8.86 1.63 27.57
CA SER A 85 -9.23 0.41 28.31
C SER A 85 -10.72 0.09 28.15
N GLY A 86 -11.59 1.09 28.24
CA GLY A 86 -13.03 0.96 28.01
C GLY A 86 -13.35 0.52 26.58
N PHE A 87 -12.67 1.08 25.58
CA PHE A 87 -12.81 0.66 24.18
C PHE A 87 -12.40 -0.81 23.97
N ARG A 88 -11.23 -1.22 24.51
CA ARG A 88 -10.73 -2.59 24.43
C ARG A 88 -11.65 -3.59 25.14
N ALA A 89 -12.31 -3.17 26.22
CA ALA A 89 -13.29 -3.99 26.94
C ALA A 89 -14.63 -4.08 26.20
N ALA A 90 -15.06 -3.01 25.53
CA ALA A 90 -16.33 -2.96 24.83
C ALA A 90 -16.32 -3.79 23.54
N ILE A 91 -15.20 -3.81 22.83
CA ILE A 91 -15.07 -4.49 21.55
C ILE A 91 -13.86 -5.42 21.63
N ALA A 92 -14.05 -6.72 21.49
CA ALA A 92 -12.95 -7.66 21.30
C ALA A 92 -12.39 -7.58 19.85
N PRO A 93 -11.14 -7.99 19.60
CA PRO A 93 -10.63 -8.13 18.24
C PRO A 93 -11.44 -9.16 17.45
N GLY A 94 -11.44 -9.05 16.13
CA GLY A 94 -12.01 -10.08 15.26
C GLY A 94 -11.72 -9.87 13.79
N ASP A 95 -11.85 -10.92 13.01
CA ASP A 95 -11.64 -10.89 11.57
C ASP A 95 -12.94 -10.53 10.82
N TYR A 96 -12.96 -10.79 9.52
CA TYR A 96 -14.11 -10.56 8.65
C TYR A 96 -15.38 -11.27 9.11
N GLU A 97 -15.29 -12.47 9.66
CA GLU A 97 -16.47 -13.27 10.04
C GLU A 97 -17.26 -12.60 11.16
N ARG A 98 -16.57 -11.96 12.10
CA ARG A 98 -17.19 -11.19 13.19
C ARG A 98 -18.16 -10.13 12.67
N TRP A 99 -17.82 -9.49 11.55
CA TRP A 99 -18.53 -8.34 11.02
C TRP A 99 -19.34 -8.67 9.75
N ARG A 100 -19.31 -9.93 9.28
CA ARG A 100 -19.92 -10.36 8.01
C ARG A 100 -21.40 -9.97 7.92
N ALA A 101 -22.16 -10.18 8.99
CA ALA A 101 -23.59 -9.84 9.01
C ALA A 101 -23.83 -8.32 8.92
N ASP A 102 -23.06 -7.51 9.65
CA ASP A 102 -23.16 -6.06 9.58
C ASP A 102 -22.71 -5.51 8.23
N PHE A 103 -21.67 -6.09 7.63
CA PHE A 103 -21.25 -5.75 6.27
C PHE A 103 -22.32 -6.08 5.24
N ALA A 104 -22.99 -7.23 5.35
CA ALA A 104 -24.12 -7.57 4.48
C ALA A 104 -25.26 -6.56 4.62
N ARG A 105 -25.61 -6.15 5.85
CA ARG A 105 -26.64 -5.12 6.08
C ARG A 105 -26.24 -3.77 5.47
N MET A 106 -24.99 -3.36 5.60
CA MET A 106 -24.52 -2.09 5.04
C MET A 106 -24.42 -2.12 3.50
N ARG A 107 -23.95 -3.22 2.93
CA ARG A 107 -23.70 -3.36 1.48
C ARG A 107 -24.93 -3.79 0.70
N GLU A 108 -25.56 -4.90 1.11
CA GLU A 108 -26.65 -5.54 0.37
C GLU A 108 -27.99 -4.87 0.62
N GLU A 109 -28.26 -4.43 1.86
CA GLU A 109 -29.53 -3.77 2.21
C GLU A 109 -29.43 -2.24 2.16
N GLY A 110 -28.24 -1.69 1.88
CA GLY A 110 -27.99 -0.25 1.86
C GLY A 110 -28.20 0.46 3.21
N LYS A 111 -28.11 -0.27 4.33
CA LYS A 111 -28.45 0.25 5.65
C LYS A 111 -27.42 1.29 6.13
N ALA A 112 -27.90 2.48 6.45
CA ALA A 112 -27.09 3.57 7.00
C ALA A 112 -26.77 3.36 8.49
N ASP A 113 -25.71 3.99 8.97
CA ASP A 113 -25.41 4.19 10.40
C ASP A 113 -25.25 2.88 11.21
N VAL A 114 -24.85 1.78 10.57
CA VAL A 114 -24.61 0.49 11.26
C VAL A 114 -23.27 0.50 12.01
N LEU A 115 -22.15 0.42 11.27
CA LEU A 115 -20.78 0.47 11.83
C LEU A 115 -20.08 1.82 11.59
N TRP A 116 -20.59 2.63 10.67
CA TRP A 116 -20.03 3.94 10.33
C TRP A 116 -21.16 4.89 9.90
N PRO A 117 -21.01 6.22 10.14
CA PRO A 117 -21.94 7.24 9.67
C PRO A 117 -22.37 7.18 8.21
N GLY A 118 -23.68 7.25 8.01
CA GLY A 118 -24.36 7.29 6.73
C GLY A 118 -24.29 5.97 5.96
N VAL A 119 -24.61 6.03 4.67
CA VAL A 119 -24.46 4.89 3.75
C VAL A 119 -23.02 4.84 3.25
N VAL A 120 -22.38 3.68 3.38
CA VAL A 120 -21.06 3.41 2.76
C VAL A 120 -21.28 3.00 1.31
N GLY A 121 -21.03 3.93 0.38
CA GLY A 121 -21.34 3.76 -1.04
C GLY A 121 -20.33 2.98 -1.86
N ASP A 122 -19.16 2.62 -1.29
CA ASP A 122 -18.07 1.94 -1.99
C ASP A 122 -17.55 0.77 -1.18
N TRP A 123 -17.31 -0.36 -1.83
CA TRP A 123 -16.83 -1.59 -1.20
C TRP A 123 -15.73 -2.24 -2.03
N ALA A 124 -14.57 -2.42 -1.41
CA ALA A 124 -13.46 -3.12 -2.01
C ALA A 124 -13.69 -4.63 -1.93
N GLN A 125 -13.73 -5.31 -3.07
CA GLN A 125 -13.77 -6.77 -3.14
C GLN A 125 -12.34 -7.31 -3.05
N THR A 126 -12.14 -8.32 -2.22
CA THR A 126 -10.84 -9.00 -2.08
C THR A 126 -11.02 -10.51 -2.18
N SER A 127 -10.09 -11.18 -2.85
CA SER A 127 -10.00 -12.63 -2.88
C SER A 127 -9.50 -13.13 -1.52
N GLY A 128 -10.39 -13.53 -0.63
CA GLY A 128 -10.01 -14.16 0.64
C GLY A 128 -9.38 -15.52 0.37
N THR A 129 -8.23 -15.81 1.00
CA THR A 129 -7.45 -17.03 0.78
C THR A 129 -8.06 -18.31 1.38
N THR A 130 -9.11 -18.19 2.21
CA THR A 130 -9.61 -19.33 3.01
C THR A 130 -11.13 -19.44 3.16
N GLY A 131 -11.94 -18.48 2.66
CA GLY A 131 -13.39 -18.45 2.97
C GLY A 131 -14.30 -17.75 1.97
N GLY A 132 -13.83 -17.55 0.72
CA GLY A 132 -14.56 -16.81 -0.31
C GLY A 132 -14.22 -15.32 -0.36
N GLU A 133 -14.99 -14.58 -1.15
CA GLU A 133 -14.78 -13.14 -1.35
C GLU A 133 -15.10 -12.35 -0.07
N LYS A 134 -14.25 -11.38 0.25
CA LYS A 134 -14.50 -10.42 1.33
C LYS A 134 -14.81 -9.06 0.72
N TYR A 135 -15.79 -8.36 1.29
CA TYR A 135 -16.15 -7.00 0.91
C TYR A 135 -15.81 -6.03 2.03
N ILE A 136 -14.84 -5.15 1.79
CA ILE A 136 -14.33 -4.21 2.78
C ILE A 136 -14.95 -2.82 2.54
N PRO A 137 -15.54 -2.16 3.55
CA PRO A 137 -16.16 -0.86 3.38
C PRO A 137 -15.13 0.23 3.06
N VAL A 138 -15.44 1.08 2.08
CA VAL A 138 -14.62 2.23 1.68
C VAL A 138 -15.46 3.50 1.84
N SER A 139 -15.47 4.07 3.03
CA SER A 139 -16.21 5.32 3.27
C SER A 139 -15.57 6.51 2.53
N ARG A 140 -16.32 7.62 2.41
CA ARG A 140 -15.74 8.90 1.93
C ARG A 140 -14.58 9.40 2.79
N ALA A 141 -14.57 9.07 4.09
CA ALA A 141 -13.46 9.42 4.98
C ALA A 141 -12.23 8.55 4.66
N MET A 142 -12.43 7.26 4.40
CA MET A 142 -11.37 6.35 3.95
C MET A 142 -10.80 6.77 2.59
N MET A 143 -11.63 7.21 1.65
CA MET A 143 -11.13 7.76 0.38
C MET A 143 -10.22 9.00 0.58
N ARG A 144 -10.54 9.87 1.54
CA ARG A 144 -9.68 11.02 1.89
C ARG A 144 -8.41 10.56 2.59
N SER A 145 -8.51 9.58 3.48
CA SER A 145 -7.37 8.94 4.16
C SER A 145 -6.39 8.34 3.14
N ASN A 146 -6.87 7.51 2.22
CA ASN A 146 -6.05 6.92 1.17
C ASN A 146 -5.44 7.96 0.23
N ARG A 147 -6.18 9.03 -0.11
CA ARG A 147 -5.63 10.15 -0.89
C ARG A 147 -4.50 10.87 -0.17
N ARG A 148 -4.62 11.05 1.15
CA ARG A 148 -3.55 11.66 1.95
C ARG A 148 -2.32 10.76 1.99
N ALA A 149 -2.48 9.46 2.21
CA ALA A 149 -1.38 8.51 2.14
C ALA A 149 -0.72 8.50 0.74
N ALA A 150 -1.50 8.55 -0.34
CA ALA A 150 -0.95 8.66 -1.70
C ALA A 150 -0.13 9.95 -1.90
N PHE A 151 -0.48 11.05 -1.23
CA PHE A 151 0.34 12.27 -1.23
C PHE A 151 1.58 12.17 -0.34
N ASP A 152 1.48 11.44 0.77
CA ASP A 152 2.60 11.17 1.67
C ASP A 152 3.71 10.37 0.95
N ILE A 153 3.38 9.51 -0.03
CA ILE A 153 4.37 8.87 -0.93
C ILE A 153 5.29 9.90 -1.58
N PHE A 154 4.74 10.99 -2.13
CA PHE A 154 5.55 12.04 -2.77
C PHE A 154 6.36 12.83 -1.75
N VAL A 155 5.84 13.02 -0.54
CA VAL A 155 6.60 13.66 0.56
C VAL A 155 7.83 12.84 0.91
N HIS A 156 7.68 11.52 1.06
CA HIS A 156 8.79 10.63 1.38
C HIS A 156 9.75 10.46 0.20
N ALA A 157 9.24 10.38 -1.02
CA ALA A 157 10.07 10.36 -2.23
C ALA A 157 10.99 11.60 -2.29
N GLU A 158 10.49 12.81 -2.03
CA GLU A 158 11.34 14.01 -1.98
C GLU A 158 12.38 13.95 -0.86
N ARG A 159 12.00 13.44 0.31
CA ARG A 159 12.94 13.23 1.42
C ARG A 159 14.04 12.23 1.06
N MET A 160 13.77 11.32 0.13
CA MET A 160 14.71 10.33 -0.41
C MET A 160 15.46 10.84 -1.65
N GLY A 161 15.27 12.10 -2.04
CA GLY A 161 16.03 12.76 -3.11
C GLY A 161 15.33 12.84 -4.47
N VAL A 162 14.07 12.38 -4.59
CA VAL A 162 13.30 12.49 -5.84
C VAL A 162 12.89 13.94 -6.11
N ASP A 163 13.13 14.45 -7.32
CA ASP A 163 12.61 15.77 -7.72
C ASP A 163 11.20 15.63 -8.34
N LEU A 164 10.17 16.12 -7.62
CA LEU A 164 8.80 16.06 -8.13
C LEU A 164 8.63 16.80 -9.46
N ARG A 165 9.38 17.87 -9.73
CA ARG A 165 9.29 18.58 -11.01
C ARG A 165 9.76 17.67 -12.14
N ARG A 166 10.80 16.87 -11.88
CA ARG A 166 11.34 15.90 -12.85
C ARG A 166 10.37 14.77 -13.09
N ILE A 167 9.79 14.14 -12.06
CA ILE A 167 8.86 13.02 -12.32
C ILE A 167 7.56 13.49 -13.01
N PHE A 168 7.03 14.67 -12.68
CA PHE A 168 5.80 15.21 -13.27
C PHE A 168 5.98 15.82 -14.66
N ASP A 169 7.22 16.01 -15.14
CA ASP A 169 7.49 16.35 -16.55
C ASP A 169 7.22 15.17 -17.50
N GLY A 170 7.07 13.95 -16.97
CA GLY A 170 6.76 12.74 -17.73
C GLY A 170 5.44 12.08 -17.33
N ARG A 171 5.35 10.77 -17.55
CA ARG A 171 4.18 9.94 -17.24
C ARG A 171 4.38 9.17 -15.94
N LEU A 172 3.30 9.10 -15.15
CA LEU A 172 3.19 8.32 -13.93
C LEU A 172 2.35 7.08 -14.24
N LEU A 173 3.03 5.95 -14.42
CA LEU A 173 2.44 4.67 -14.79
C LEU A 173 1.89 3.96 -13.56
N MET A 174 0.57 3.88 -13.44
CA MET A 174 -0.11 3.18 -12.36
C MET A 174 -0.59 1.81 -12.86
N ILE A 175 -0.09 0.75 -12.25
CA ILE A 175 -0.48 -0.64 -12.52
C ILE A 175 -1.48 -1.06 -11.45
N GLY A 176 -2.76 -0.97 -11.80
CA GLY A 176 -3.89 -1.29 -10.92
C GLY A 176 -4.77 -2.41 -11.47
N GLY A 177 -5.62 -2.95 -10.60
CA GLY A 177 -6.69 -3.89 -10.95
C GLY A 177 -7.76 -3.28 -11.87
N SER A 178 -8.84 -4.01 -12.09
CA SER A 178 -9.90 -3.55 -12.98
C SER A 178 -10.61 -2.33 -12.37
N THR A 179 -10.97 -1.37 -13.20
CA THR A 179 -11.88 -0.27 -12.81
C THR A 179 -13.35 -0.61 -13.11
N ASP A 180 -13.63 -1.83 -13.55
CA ASP A 180 -15.00 -2.35 -13.66
C ASP A 180 -15.59 -2.53 -12.26
N VAL A 181 -16.69 -1.82 -12.00
CA VAL A 181 -17.35 -1.79 -10.70
C VAL A 181 -18.81 -2.15 -10.88
N SER A 182 -19.29 -3.11 -10.10
CA SER A 182 -20.71 -3.46 -10.04
C SER A 182 -21.45 -2.46 -9.16
N VAL A 183 -22.72 -2.20 -9.47
CA VAL A 183 -23.59 -1.31 -8.69
C VAL A 183 -24.88 -2.04 -8.37
N ASN A 184 -25.24 -2.12 -7.09
CA ASN A 184 -26.50 -2.75 -6.68
C ASN A 184 -27.69 -1.79 -6.73
N GLU A 185 -28.89 -2.26 -6.38
CA GLU A 185 -30.13 -1.49 -6.40
C GLU A 185 -30.14 -0.26 -5.48
N HIS A 186 -29.24 -0.23 -4.49
CA HIS A 186 -29.05 0.90 -3.58
C HIS A 186 -27.99 1.90 -4.05
N GLY A 187 -27.43 1.72 -5.25
CA GLY A 187 -26.38 2.58 -5.78
C GLY A 187 -25.01 2.36 -5.14
N ILE A 188 -24.82 1.24 -4.43
CA ILE A 188 -23.55 0.90 -3.78
C ILE A 188 -22.63 0.22 -4.79
N ARG A 189 -21.40 0.73 -4.89
CA ARG A 189 -20.39 0.27 -5.84
C ARG A 189 -19.49 -0.80 -5.21
N THR A 190 -19.24 -1.89 -5.92
CA THR A 190 -18.33 -2.96 -5.48
C THR A 190 -17.32 -3.28 -6.58
N GLY A 191 -16.04 -3.37 -6.23
CA GLY A 191 -14.97 -3.78 -7.16
C GLY A 191 -13.58 -3.66 -6.52
N ASP A 192 -12.52 -3.73 -7.32
CA ASP A 192 -11.15 -3.56 -6.82
C ASP A 192 -10.94 -2.17 -6.20
N LEU A 193 -10.17 -2.09 -5.11
CA LEU A 193 -9.88 -0.79 -4.47
C LEU A 193 -9.24 0.20 -5.45
N SER A 194 -8.29 -0.27 -6.25
CA SER A 194 -7.66 0.55 -7.31
C SER A 194 -8.68 1.05 -8.35
N GLY A 195 -9.72 0.27 -8.60
CA GLY A 195 -10.85 0.61 -9.46
C GLY A 195 -11.69 1.76 -8.90
N LEU A 196 -11.97 1.70 -7.60
CA LEU A 196 -12.77 2.70 -6.89
C LEU A 196 -12.06 4.05 -6.75
N VAL A 197 -10.73 4.06 -6.62
CA VAL A 197 -9.94 5.29 -6.41
C VAL A 197 -9.48 5.96 -7.71
N THR A 198 -9.30 5.22 -8.80
CA THR A 198 -8.81 5.79 -10.08
C THR A 198 -9.69 6.95 -10.59
N PRO A 199 -11.04 6.89 -10.54
CA PRO A 199 -11.90 8.02 -10.91
C PRO A 199 -11.71 9.29 -10.07
N MET A 200 -11.03 9.20 -8.93
CA MET A 200 -10.71 10.36 -8.10
C MET A 200 -9.52 11.17 -8.61
N ILE A 201 -8.72 10.60 -9.53
CA ILE A 201 -7.63 11.33 -10.18
C ILE A 201 -8.28 12.35 -11.12
N ARG A 202 -8.20 13.63 -10.73
CA ARG A 202 -8.79 14.74 -11.49
C ARG A 202 -7.71 15.53 -12.20
N TRP A 203 -8.12 16.31 -13.20
CA TRP A 203 -7.26 17.32 -13.79
C TRP A 203 -6.73 18.25 -12.67
N PRO A 204 -5.42 18.58 -12.65
CA PRO A 204 -4.43 18.34 -13.71
C PRO A 204 -3.68 16.99 -13.63
N LEU A 205 -3.83 16.18 -12.59
CA LEU A 205 -3.09 14.91 -12.42
C LEU A 205 -3.39 13.88 -13.53
N THR A 206 -4.59 13.92 -14.11
CA THR A 206 -4.94 13.08 -15.27
C THR A 206 -4.04 13.34 -16.49
N ALA A 207 -3.39 14.51 -16.57
CA ALA A 207 -2.50 14.85 -17.68
C ALA A 207 -1.15 14.13 -17.61
N VAL A 208 -0.76 13.60 -16.46
CA VAL A 208 0.49 12.83 -16.27
C VAL A 208 0.23 11.35 -15.99
N TYR A 209 -0.98 10.99 -15.58
CA TYR A 209 -1.41 9.61 -15.38
C TYR A 209 -1.36 8.79 -16.70
N THR A 210 -0.93 7.53 -16.60
CA THR A 210 -1.00 6.50 -17.65
C THR A 210 -1.26 5.14 -16.96
N PRO A 211 -1.97 4.16 -17.55
CA PRO A 211 -2.29 3.95 -18.97
C PRO A 211 -3.53 4.71 -19.51
N GLY A 212 -4.24 5.43 -18.66
CA GLY A 212 -5.49 6.10 -19.04
C GLY A 212 -6.72 5.21 -18.81
N ARG A 213 -7.91 5.79 -19.01
CA ARG A 213 -9.18 5.20 -18.55
C ARG A 213 -9.51 3.88 -19.23
N ASP A 214 -9.36 3.80 -20.56
CA ASP A 214 -9.83 2.65 -21.33
C ASP A 214 -9.04 1.38 -20.99
N ILE A 215 -7.71 1.50 -20.87
CA ILE A 215 -6.86 0.36 -20.49
C ILE A 215 -7.05 0.01 -19.00
N ALA A 216 -7.26 1.01 -18.14
CA ALA A 216 -7.53 0.77 -16.71
C ALA A 216 -8.84 -0.02 -16.48
N LEU A 217 -9.81 0.04 -17.39
CA LEU A 217 -11.10 -0.69 -17.34
C LEU A 217 -10.99 -2.15 -17.77
N MET A 218 -9.87 -2.58 -18.33
CA MET A 218 -9.69 -3.97 -18.78
C MET A 218 -9.57 -4.90 -17.57
N SER A 219 -10.40 -5.95 -17.53
CA SER A 219 -10.43 -6.99 -16.49
C SER A 219 -9.49 -8.16 -16.79
N HIS A 220 -9.27 -8.49 -18.07
CA HIS A 220 -8.37 -9.57 -18.46
C HIS A 220 -6.90 -9.13 -18.43
N TRP A 221 -6.18 -9.56 -17.40
CA TRP A 221 -4.80 -9.14 -17.12
C TRP A 221 -3.81 -9.32 -18.27
N PRO A 222 -3.71 -10.48 -18.97
CA PRO A 222 -2.78 -10.63 -20.07
C PRO A 222 -2.98 -9.59 -21.19
N THR A 223 -4.23 -9.34 -21.58
CA THR A 223 -4.55 -8.33 -22.61
C THR A 223 -4.30 -6.92 -22.10
N LYS A 224 -4.57 -6.65 -20.82
CA LYS A 224 -4.28 -5.37 -20.18
C LYS A 224 -2.79 -5.06 -20.19
N ILE A 225 -1.95 -6.02 -19.79
CA ILE A 225 -0.48 -5.88 -19.81
C ILE A 225 0.02 -5.59 -21.22
N ASP A 226 -0.46 -6.31 -22.24
CA ASP A 226 -0.07 -6.06 -23.64
C ASP A 226 -0.46 -4.63 -24.08
N ALA A 227 -1.68 -4.19 -23.77
CA ALA A 227 -2.13 -2.84 -24.08
C ALA A 227 -1.31 -1.76 -23.36
N MET A 228 -1.04 -1.95 -22.06
CA MET A 228 -0.19 -1.07 -21.26
C MET A 228 1.23 -1.00 -21.85
N ALA A 229 1.83 -2.14 -22.16
CA ALA A 229 3.18 -2.21 -22.71
C ALA A 229 3.28 -1.45 -24.04
N ARG A 230 2.36 -1.70 -24.98
CA ARG A 230 2.31 -1.00 -26.28
C ARG A 230 2.23 0.51 -26.12
N GLN A 231 1.38 0.98 -25.20
CA GLN A 231 1.23 2.41 -24.96
C GLN A 231 2.46 3.03 -24.28
N CYS A 232 3.08 2.31 -23.35
CA CYS A 232 4.20 2.82 -22.56
C CYS A 232 5.53 2.84 -23.33
N LEU A 233 5.67 2.09 -24.42
CA LEU A 233 6.85 2.13 -25.30
C LEU A 233 7.14 3.53 -25.83
N ASP A 234 6.08 4.28 -26.15
CA ASP A 234 6.17 5.59 -26.78
C ASP A 234 6.06 6.75 -25.77
N GLN A 235 6.09 6.43 -24.47
CA GLN A 235 5.92 7.39 -23.38
C GLN A 235 7.19 7.58 -22.56
N ASP A 236 7.41 8.82 -22.15
CA ASP A 236 8.44 9.20 -21.19
C ASP A 236 7.98 8.83 -19.77
N ILE A 237 8.08 7.55 -19.41
CA ILE A 237 7.73 7.04 -18.08
C ILE A 237 8.78 7.49 -17.07
N ARG A 238 8.35 8.17 -16.01
CA ARG A 238 9.24 8.69 -14.95
C ARG A 238 8.95 8.14 -13.57
N MET A 239 7.75 7.59 -13.38
CA MET A 239 7.37 6.87 -12.18
C MET A 239 6.53 5.65 -12.54
N VAL A 240 6.78 4.54 -11.87
CA VAL A 240 5.93 3.35 -11.91
C VAL A 240 5.38 3.11 -10.51
N SER A 241 4.09 2.80 -10.39
CA SER A 241 3.49 2.31 -9.14
C SER A 241 2.66 1.07 -9.37
N GLY A 242 2.89 0.03 -8.58
CA GLY A 242 2.14 -1.21 -8.69
C GLY A 242 2.72 -2.34 -7.82
N MET A 243 2.08 -3.51 -7.88
CA MET A 243 2.66 -4.72 -7.29
C MET A 243 3.92 -5.12 -8.03
N ALA A 244 4.94 -5.56 -7.30
CA ALA A 244 6.24 -5.92 -7.88
C ALA A 244 6.14 -7.02 -8.94
N SER A 245 5.30 -8.05 -8.68
CA SER A 245 5.04 -9.15 -9.60
C SER A 245 4.51 -8.67 -10.95
N TRP A 246 3.42 -7.88 -10.94
CA TRP A 246 2.81 -7.35 -12.17
C TRP A 246 3.67 -6.29 -12.86
N SER A 247 4.45 -5.52 -12.08
CA SER A 247 5.40 -4.55 -12.64
C SER A 247 6.50 -5.26 -13.42
N LEU A 248 7.04 -6.35 -12.89
CA LEU A 248 8.07 -7.14 -13.57
C LEU A 248 7.54 -7.76 -14.88
N VAL A 249 6.35 -8.34 -14.86
CA VAL A 249 5.70 -8.87 -16.08
C VAL A 249 5.52 -7.76 -17.12
N LEU A 250 5.12 -6.56 -16.71
CA LEU A 250 5.02 -5.42 -17.62
C LEU A 250 6.37 -4.97 -18.16
N PHE A 251 7.41 -4.92 -17.33
CA PHE A 251 8.77 -4.55 -17.76
C PHE A 251 9.31 -5.54 -18.79
N GLU A 252 9.14 -6.84 -18.55
CA GLU A 252 9.51 -7.90 -19.49
C GLU A 252 8.76 -7.75 -20.83
N LYS A 253 7.45 -7.47 -20.80
CA LYS A 253 6.66 -7.24 -22.01
C LYS A 253 7.07 -5.98 -22.78
N VAL A 254 7.39 -4.90 -22.07
CA VAL A 254 7.91 -3.67 -22.69
C VAL A 254 9.25 -3.94 -23.35
N LEU A 255 10.15 -4.69 -22.72
CA LEU A 255 11.44 -5.07 -23.28
C LEU A 255 11.30 -5.96 -24.53
N GLU A 256 10.39 -6.94 -24.49
CA GLU A 256 10.06 -7.78 -25.64
C GLU A 256 9.67 -6.92 -26.85
N LEU A 257 8.65 -6.06 -26.69
CA LEU A 257 8.16 -5.20 -27.76
C LEU A 257 9.18 -4.13 -28.19
N ALA A 258 10.02 -3.64 -27.27
CA ALA A 258 11.07 -2.69 -27.59
C ALA A 258 12.17 -3.33 -28.45
N ARG A 259 12.53 -4.59 -28.17
CA ARG A 259 13.52 -5.37 -28.95
C ARG A 259 13.00 -5.73 -30.34
N GLU A 260 11.71 -5.99 -30.47
CA GLU A 260 11.07 -6.16 -31.79
C GLU A 260 11.21 -4.89 -32.65
N ARG A 261 11.09 -3.70 -32.05
CA ARG A 261 11.26 -2.42 -32.75
C ARG A 261 12.73 -2.05 -32.97
N ASN A 262 13.59 -2.36 -32.00
CA ASN A 262 15.01 -2.07 -32.02
C ASN A 262 15.80 -3.15 -31.26
N PRO A 263 16.46 -4.09 -31.98
CA PRO A 263 17.26 -5.17 -31.37
C PRO A 263 18.42 -4.71 -30.48
N SER A 264 18.81 -3.43 -30.52
CA SER A 264 19.87 -2.89 -29.66
C SER A 264 19.41 -2.64 -28.22
N VAL A 265 18.11 -2.71 -27.92
CA VAL A 265 17.57 -2.50 -26.57
C VAL A 265 17.93 -3.69 -25.68
N THR A 266 18.70 -3.45 -24.63
CA THR A 266 19.12 -4.49 -23.69
C THR A 266 18.35 -4.40 -22.39
N CYS A 267 17.97 -3.20 -21.95
CA CYS A 267 17.38 -2.93 -20.64
C CYS A 267 16.29 -1.86 -20.68
N LEU A 268 15.52 -1.75 -19.60
CA LEU A 268 14.36 -0.86 -19.55
C LEU A 268 14.78 0.61 -19.58
N ARG A 269 15.97 0.92 -19.08
CA ARG A 269 16.58 2.26 -19.13
C ARG A 269 16.77 2.76 -20.58
N ASP A 270 16.97 1.86 -21.54
CA ASP A 270 17.06 2.24 -22.96
C ASP A 270 15.72 2.76 -23.49
N VAL A 271 14.61 2.26 -22.93
CA VAL A 271 13.23 2.60 -23.29
C VAL A 271 12.71 3.77 -22.46
N TRP A 272 12.96 3.76 -21.15
CA TRP A 272 12.53 4.75 -20.16
C TRP A 272 13.74 5.41 -19.46
N PRO A 273 14.53 6.22 -20.17
CA PRO A 273 15.78 6.79 -19.65
C PRO A 273 15.57 7.78 -18.49
N ASN A 274 14.34 8.28 -18.28
CA ASN A 274 14.00 9.20 -17.21
C ASN A 274 13.20 8.54 -16.07
N LEU A 275 13.09 7.20 -16.04
CA LEU A 275 12.49 6.50 -14.91
C LEU A 275 13.31 6.74 -13.65
N GLU A 276 12.69 7.38 -12.66
CA GLU A 276 13.35 7.82 -11.44
C GLU A 276 12.81 7.11 -10.20
N LEU A 277 11.50 6.84 -10.15
CA LEU A 277 10.85 6.31 -8.95
C LEU A 277 10.01 5.07 -9.26
N PHE A 278 10.25 4.00 -8.50
CA PHE A 278 9.39 2.82 -8.45
C PHE A 278 8.73 2.67 -7.08
N VAL A 279 7.41 2.88 -7.03
CA VAL A 279 6.59 2.71 -5.83
C VAL A 279 5.98 1.31 -5.84
N HIS A 280 6.33 0.47 -4.88
CA HIS A 280 5.88 -0.93 -4.88
C HIS A 280 5.26 -1.35 -3.55
N GLY A 281 4.34 -2.32 -3.60
CA GLY A 281 3.70 -2.88 -2.41
C GLY A 281 2.83 -4.08 -2.75
N GLY A 282 2.06 -4.57 -1.78
CA GLY A 282 1.11 -5.67 -1.94
C GLY A 282 1.74 -7.08 -1.96
N VAL A 283 3.04 -7.19 -2.24
CA VAL A 283 3.84 -8.41 -2.09
C VAL A 283 5.22 -8.04 -1.55
N LYS A 284 5.89 -8.99 -0.89
CA LYS A 284 7.27 -8.81 -0.45
C LYS A 284 8.18 -8.55 -1.64
N TYR A 285 8.96 -7.48 -1.60
CA TYR A 285 9.76 -7.06 -2.75
C TYR A 285 11.07 -7.83 -2.91
N THR A 286 11.68 -8.29 -1.81
CA THR A 286 13.00 -8.94 -1.80
C THR A 286 13.19 -10.02 -2.88
N PRO A 287 12.23 -10.94 -3.14
CA PRO A 287 12.39 -11.94 -4.19
C PRO A 287 12.40 -11.38 -5.63
N PHE A 288 11.78 -10.21 -5.85
CA PHE A 288 11.68 -9.58 -7.17
C PHE A 288 12.86 -8.65 -7.46
N GLN A 289 13.56 -8.16 -6.43
CA GLN A 289 14.61 -7.15 -6.57
C GLN A 289 15.64 -7.53 -7.64
N PRO A 290 16.29 -8.72 -7.63
CA PRO A 290 17.33 -9.03 -8.62
C PRO A 290 16.83 -9.00 -10.07
N ARG A 291 15.59 -9.48 -10.30
CA ARG A 291 14.98 -9.50 -11.63
C ARG A 291 14.58 -8.09 -12.08
N VAL A 292 14.08 -7.26 -11.16
CA VAL A 292 13.74 -5.86 -11.45
C VAL A 292 14.99 -5.04 -11.75
N THR A 293 16.09 -5.17 -10.98
CA THR A 293 17.32 -4.42 -11.27
C THR A 293 17.92 -4.87 -12.61
N ARG A 294 17.96 -6.18 -12.88
CA ARG A 294 18.41 -6.71 -14.18
C ARG A 294 17.53 -6.22 -15.33
N ALA A 295 16.21 -6.22 -15.17
CA ALA A 295 15.31 -5.70 -16.19
C ALA A 295 15.55 -4.20 -16.43
N TRP A 296 15.82 -3.43 -15.38
CA TRP A 296 16.03 -1.99 -15.48
C TRP A 296 17.37 -1.61 -16.11
N SER A 297 18.48 -2.12 -15.58
CA SER A 297 19.83 -1.72 -15.97
C SER A 297 20.52 -2.64 -16.97
N GLY A 298 20.05 -3.89 -17.10
CA GLY A 298 20.78 -4.96 -17.78
C GLY A 298 21.85 -5.63 -16.92
N ASP A 299 22.06 -5.15 -15.68
CA ASP A 299 23.08 -5.63 -14.74
C ASP A 299 22.42 -5.98 -13.39
N ALA A 300 23.08 -6.76 -12.55
CA ALA A 300 22.64 -7.06 -11.19
C ALA A 300 23.05 -5.98 -10.16
N GLY A 301 23.95 -5.05 -10.51
CA GLY A 301 24.57 -4.08 -9.61
C GLY A 301 23.97 -2.68 -9.64
N GLU A 302 23.11 -2.36 -10.61
CA GLU A 302 22.50 -1.03 -10.72
C GLU A 302 20.98 -1.16 -10.72
N ASP A 303 20.32 -0.60 -9.70
CA ASP A 303 18.87 -0.61 -9.55
C ASP A 303 18.23 0.74 -9.93
N ILE A 304 16.90 0.75 -10.05
CA ILE A 304 16.11 1.95 -10.29
C ILE A 304 16.52 3.02 -9.26
N PRO A 305 16.73 4.29 -9.67
CA PRO A 305 17.37 5.30 -8.82
C PRO A 305 16.72 5.45 -7.44
N HIS A 306 15.40 5.40 -7.39
CA HIS A 306 14.64 5.42 -6.15
C HIS A 306 13.56 4.33 -6.15
N ARG A 307 13.50 3.59 -5.05
CA ARG A 307 12.37 2.71 -4.72
C ARG A 307 11.69 3.22 -3.46
N LEU A 308 10.38 3.05 -3.39
CA LEU A 308 9.59 3.39 -2.22
C LEU A 308 8.58 2.28 -1.96
N GLU A 309 8.79 1.55 -0.88
CA GLU A 309 7.88 0.49 -0.46
C GLU A 309 6.67 1.06 0.30
N VAL A 310 5.49 0.55 -0.03
CA VAL A 310 4.23 0.91 0.60
C VAL A 310 3.49 -0.32 1.11
N TYR A 311 2.77 -0.15 2.22
CA TYR A 311 1.90 -1.16 2.80
C TYR A 311 0.43 -0.70 2.79
N PRO A 312 -0.23 -0.77 1.62
CA PRO A 312 -1.67 -0.63 1.51
C PRO A 312 -2.38 -1.97 1.72
N ALA A 313 -3.54 -1.92 2.36
CA ALA A 313 -4.53 -3.00 2.39
C ALA A 313 -5.90 -2.46 1.94
N SER A 314 -6.86 -3.35 1.67
CA SER A 314 -8.22 -2.89 1.33
C SER A 314 -8.92 -2.20 2.50
N GLU A 315 -8.49 -2.55 3.71
CA GLU A 315 -8.90 -2.01 5.00
C GLU A 315 -8.34 -0.61 5.28
N GLY A 316 -7.21 -0.24 4.64
CA GLY A 316 -6.57 1.06 4.81
C GLY A 316 -5.08 1.06 4.47
N PHE A 317 -4.49 2.25 4.38
CA PHE A 317 -3.06 2.44 4.14
C PHE A 317 -2.31 2.47 5.47
N ILE A 318 -1.45 1.47 5.73
CA ILE A 318 -0.89 1.20 7.07
C ILE A 318 0.47 1.86 7.26
N ALA A 319 1.42 1.61 6.35
CA ALA A 319 2.79 2.07 6.50
C ALA A 319 3.42 2.38 5.13
N MET A 320 4.52 3.15 5.13
CA MET A 320 5.34 3.35 3.93
C MET A 320 6.79 3.66 4.31
N GLN A 321 7.71 3.36 3.40
CA GLN A 321 9.13 3.67 3.56
C GLN A 321 9.33 5.19 3.62
N ASP A 322 10.14 5.65 4.58
CA ASP A 322 10.33 7.07 4.86
C ASP A 322 11.79 7.56 4.78
N ALA A 323 12.73 6.65 4.53
CA ALA A 323 14.16 6.91 4.41
C ALA A 323 14.82 5.94 3.41
N ALA A 324 15.83 6.42 2.70
CA ALA A 324 16.60 5.60 1.77
C ALA A 324 17.57 4.67 2.52
N GLY A 325 17.70 3.42 2.06
CA GLY A 325 18.58 2.42 2.66
C GLY A 325 18.06 1.75 3.94
N GLU A 326 16.97 2.28 4.52
CA GLU A 326 16.29 1.69 5.68
C GLU A 326 15.20 0.71 5.22
N PRO A 327 15.19 -0.56 5.69
CA PRO A 327 14.21 -1.56 5.25
C PRO A 327 12.82 -1.36 5.89
N GLY A 328 12.73 -0.71 7.04
CA GLY A 328 11.48 -0.59 7.79
C GLY A 328 10.49 0.43 7.21
N LEU A 329 9.21 0.07 7.20
CA LEU A 329 8.09 0.92 6.78
C LEU A 329 7.58 1.71 7.97
N ARG A 330 7.59 3.03 7.88
CA ARG A 330 7.06 3.90 8.93
C ARG A 330 5.54 3.80 9.00
N LEU A 331 5.03 3.51 10.19
CA LEU A 331 3.60 3.44 10.47
C LEU A 331 2.92 4.82 10.30
N ILE A 332 1.77 4.84 9.64
CA ILE A 332 0.98 6.05 9.42
C ILE A 332 -0.01 6.19 10.58
N ILE A 333 0.35 6.96 11.60
CA ILE A 333 -0.45 7.05 12.84
C ILE A 333 -1.49 8.18 12.86
N ASP A 334 -1.61 9.00 11.83
CA ASP A 334 -2.45 10.20 11.86
C ASP A 334 -3.47 10.30 10.74
N ASN A 335 -3.86 9.16 10.14
CA ASN A 335 -4.61 9.10 8.89
C ASN A 335 -6.02 8.50 9.02
N GLY A 336 -6.71 8.70 10.14
CA GLY A 336 -8.06 8.14 10.35
C GLY A 336 -8.06 6.62 10.53
N ILE A 337 -6.93 6.06 10.97
CA ILE A 337 -6.75 4.66 11.31
C ILE A 337 -6.02 4.59 12.66
N PHE A 338 -6.65 3.89 13.59
CA PHE A 338 -6.07 3.52 14.88
C PHE A 338 -5.57 2.07 14.79
N HIS A 339 -4.31 1.85 15.16
CA HIS A 339 -3.62 0.58 15.05
C HIS A 339 -3.39 -0.02 16.43
N GLU A 340 -3.62 -1.33 16.53
CA GLU A 340 -3.23 -2.16 17.65
C GLU A 340 -2.40 -3.34 17.12
N PHE A 341 -1.50 -3.82 17.94
CA PHE A 341 -0.59 -4.91 17.63
C PHE A 341 -0.79 -6.02 18.64
N ILE A 342 -1.19 -7.20 18.17
CA ILE A 342 -1.46 -8.37 19.01
C ILE A 342 -0.29 -9.33 18.85
N PRO A 343 0.41 -9.76 19.92
CA PRO A 343 1.47 -10.74 19.78
C PRO A 343 0.96 -12.00 19.08
N VAL A 344 1.75 -12.53 18.13
CA VAL A 344 1.32 -13.69 17.34
C VAL A 344 0.98 -14.88 18.21
N GLU A 345 1.76 -15.09 19.27
CA GLU A 345 1.57 -16.14 20.27
C GLU A 345 0.32 -15.97 21.16
N GLU A 346 -0.30 -14.79 21.16
CA GLU A 346 -1.50 -14.48 21.95
C GLU A 346 -2.77 -14.38 21.09
N ILE A 347 -2.69 -14.42 19.75
CA ILE A 347 -3.81 -14.06 18.87
C ILE A 347 -5.07 -14.92 19.07
N ASP A 348 -4.91 -16.19 19.44
CA ASP A 348 -6.03 -17.12 19.68
C ASP A 348 -6.55 -17.08 21.12
N ARG A 349 -5.98 -16.23 21.98
CA ARG A 349 -6.39 -16.08 23.37
C ARG A 349 -7.55 -15.09 23.50
N PRO A 350 -8.60 -15.40 24.28
CA PRO A 350 -9.68 -14.46 24.57
C PRO A 350 -9.21 -13.19 25.29
N ASP A 351 -8.10 -13.28 26.03
CA ASP A 351 -7.49 -12.21 26.83
C ASP A 351 -6.22 -11.64 26.18
N ALA A 352 -6.05 -11.79 24.86
CA ALA A 352 -4.87 -11.36 24.13
C ALA A 352 -4.51 -9.89 24.41
N SER A 353 -3.25 -9.66 24.77
CA SER A 353 -2.70 -8.32 24.96
C SER A 353 -2.70 -7.57 23.62
N CYS A 354 -3.02 -6.28 23.67
CA CYS A 354 -3.01 -5.41 22.50
C CYS A 354 -2.16 -4.19 22.80
N PHE A 355 -1.19 -3.92 21.95
CA PHE A 355 -0.19 -2.88 22.13
C PHE A 355 -0.41 -1.74 21.11
N LEU A 356 -0.17 -0.51 21.52
CA LEU A 356 0.01 0.63 20.61
C LEU A 356 1.42 0.62 20.02
N CYS A 357 1.65 1.44 19.00
CA CYS A 357 2.94 1.52 18.30
C CYS A 357 4.13 1.98 19.17
N ASP A 358 3.87 2.59 20.32
CA ASP A 358 4.85 2.98 21.34
C ASP A 358 4.95 2.00 22.52
N GLU A 359 4.16 0.92 22.50
CA GLU A 359 4.15 -0.15 23.50
C GLU A 359 4.71 -1.48 22.94
N VAL A 360 5.02 -1.52 21.64
CA VAL A 360 5.60 -2.70 20.96
C VAL A 360 7.10 -2.81 21.19
N GLU A 361 7.59 -4.05 21.13
CA GLU A 361 9.00 -4.41 21.29
C GLU A 361 9.68 -4.69 19.94
N PRO A 362 10.90 -4.17 19.70
CA PRO A 362 11.69 -4.52 18.52
C PRO A 362 11.94 -6.03 18.40
N GLY A 363 11.90 -6.56 17.17
CA GLY A 363 12.13 -7.98 16.90
C GLY A 363 11.01 -8.94 17.34
N ARG A 364 10.00 -8.46 18.08
CA ARG A 364 8.80 -9.24 18.40
C ARG A 364 7.79 -9.15 17.25
N ARG A 365 7.08 -10.25 17.01
CA ARG A 365 6.11 -10.40 15.92
C ARG A 365 4.70 -10.10 16.41
N TYR A 366 3.96 -9.31 15.64
CA TYR A 366 2.59 -8.91 15.96
C TYR A 366 1.67 -9.07 14.76
N VAL A 367 0.42 -9.46 15.03
CA VAL A 367 -0.69 -9.38 14.07
C VAL A 367 -1.24 -7.95 14.07
N VAL A 368 -1.44 -7.39 12.88
CA VAL A 368 -2.01 -6.05 12.71
C VAL A 368 -3.52 -6.08 12.95
N CYS A 369 -3.96 -5.29 13.93
CA CYS A 369 -5.36 -5.01 14.23
C CYS A 369 -5.63 -3.52 14.02
N MET A 370 -6.79 -3.16 13.47
CA MET A 370 -7.09 -1.75 13.20
C MET A 370 -8.54 -1.37 13.40
N THR A 371 -8.72 -0.10 13.75
CA THR A 371 -10.02 0.58 13.77
C THR A 371 -9.96 1.73 12.79
N THR A 372 -10.90 1.79 11.84
CA THR A 372 -10.78 2.65 10.66
C THR A 372 -11.93 3.61 10.52
N CYS A 373 -11.68 4.70 9.80
CA CYS A 373 -12.71 5.65 9.38
C CYS A 373 -13.67 5.09 8.30
N ALA A 374 -13.82 3.78 8.19
CA ALA A 374 -14.81 3.10 7.34
C ALA A 374 -15.74 2.15 8.11
N GLY A 375 -15.62 2.05 9.43
CA GLY A 375 -16.45 1.16 10.24
C GLY A 375 -15.86 -0.23 10.46
N LEU A 376 -14.55 -0.39 10.26
CA LEU A 376 -13.82 -1.54 10.81
C LEU A 376 -13.47 -1.21 12.26
N TRP A 377 -13.83 -2.06 13.21
CA TRP A 377 -13.58 -1.86 14.64
C TRP A 377 -12.82 -3.06 15.19
N ARG A 378 -11.59 -2.81 15.68
CA ARG A 378 -10.62 -3.84 16.11
C ARG A 378 -10.56 -5.03 15.13
N TYR A 379 -10.48 -4.70 13.85
CA TYR A 379 -10.46 -5.66 12.76
C TYR A 379 -9.05 -6.23 12.57
N ILE A 380 -8.94 -7.55 12.59
CA ILE A 380 -7.71 -8.28 12.33
C ILE A 380 -7.49 -8.37 10.81
N VAL A 381 -6.50 -7.64 10.31
CA VAL A 381 -6.11 -7.66 8.88
C VAL A 381 -5.55 -9.03 8.50
N GLY A 382 -4.77 -9.58 9.42
CA GLY A 382 -4.21 -10.91 9.35
C GLY A 382 -2.77 -10.99 8.82
N ASP A 383 -2.19 -9.84 8.48
CA ASP A 383 -0.75 -9.68 8.26
C ASP A 383 0.01 -9.69 9.59
N VAL A 384 1.19 -10.31 9.57
CA VAL A 384 2.16 -10.33 10.68
C VAL A 384 3.29 -9.37 10.36
N VAL A 385 3.64 -8.54 11.33
CA VAL A 385 4.69 -7.54 11.24
C VAL A 385 5.70 -7.71 12.36
N GLU A 386 6.92 -7.27 12.11
CA GLU A 386 7.99 -7.16 13.10
C GLU A 386 8.49 -5.71 13.12
N PHE A 387 8.82 -5.17 14.29
CA PHE A 387 9.29 -3.80 14.42
C PHE A 387 10.82 -3.71 14.40
N ASP A 388 11.34 -2.86 13.53
CA ASP A 388 12.77 -2.55 13.44
C ASP A 388 13.15 -1.39 14.37
N SER A 389 12.28 -0.37 14.46
CA SER A 389 12.43 0.75 15.37
C SER A 389 11.11 1.09 16.04
N VAL A 390 11.16 1.45 17.32
CA VAL A 390 10.01 1.89 18.11
C VAL A 390 10.35 3.16 18.88
N PRO A 391 9.36 3.97 19.28
CA PRO A 391 9.58 5.02 20.26
C PRO A 391 10.23 4.50 21.56
N PRO A 392 11.15 5.23 22.20
CA PRO A 392 11.64 6.58 21.86
C PRO A 392 12.86 6.59 20.91
N ASP A 393 13.32 5.45 20.42
CA ASP A 393 14.55 5.34 19.62
C ASP A 393 14.36 5.83 18.17
N GLY A 394 13.13 5.75 17.67
CA GLY A 394 12.75 6.24 16.35
C GLY A 394 11.24 6.17 16.16
N PRO A 395 10.71 6.64 15.01
CA PRO A 395 9.32 6.40 14.69
C PRO A 395 9.11 4.88 14.58
N ALA A 396 7.89 4.43 14.87
CA ALA A 396 7.51 3.04 14.70
C ALA A 396 7.69 2.60 13.23
N ARG A 397 8.67 1.73 12.98
CA ARG A 397 8.93 1.14 11.66
C ARG A 397 8.77 -0.36 11.73
N LEU A 398 8.06 -0.88 10.75
CA LEU A 398 7.69 -2.29 10.68
C LEU A 398 8.04 -2.89 9.33
N ARG A 399 8.22 -4.20 9.33
CA ARG A 399 8.39 -5.03 8.13
C ARG A 399 7.33 -6.13 8.14
N ILE A 400 6.76 -6.42 6.98
CA ILE A 400 5.77 -7.49 6.84
C ILE A 400 6.54 -8.82 6.76
N VAL A 401 6.27 -9.73 7.69
CA VAL A 401 6.97 -11.02 7.80
C VAL A 401 6.12 -12.21 7.38
N GLY A 402 4.82 -12.00 7.20
CA GLY A 402 3.92 -13.04 6.70
C GLY A 402 2.46 -12.77 7.04
N ARG A 403 1.68 -13.86 7.14
CA ARG A 403 0.25 -13.86 7.46
C ARG A 403 -0.01 -14.86 8.57
N HIS A 404 -0.82 -14.49 9.55
CA HIS A 404 -1.08 -15.35 10.73
C HIS A 404 -1.90 -16.61 10.43
N ARG A 405 -2.46 -16.74 9.22
CA ARG A 405 -3.15 -17.97 8.75
C ARG A 405 -2.40 -18.71 7.66
N HIS A 406 -1.20 -18.28 7.31
CA HIS A 406 -0.35 -18.93 6.31
C HIS A 406 0.90 -19.49 6.98
N PHE A 407 0.67 -20.36 7.95
CA PHE A 407 1.69 -21.23 8.52
C PHE A 407 1.60 -22.60 7.86
N VAL A 408 2.74 -23.18 7.50
CA VAL A 408 2.83 -24.61 7.21
C VAL A 408 3.12 -25.31 8.53
N ASN A 409 2.22 -26.21 8.93
CA ASN A 409 2.32 -26.93 10.19
C ASN A 409 1.97 -28.40 9.94
N ALA A 410 2.94 -29.30 10.08
CA ALA A 410 2.78 -30.75 9.99
C ALA A 410 2.92 -31.43 11.38
N PHE A 411 3.80 -30.95 12.25
CA PHE A 411 4.10 -31.53 13.57
C PHE A 411 4.16 -30.50 14.72
N GLY A 412 3.54 -29.33 14.55
CA GLY A 412 3.53 -28.24 15.53
C GLY A 412 4.53 -27.12 15.22
N GLU A 413 5.31 -27.24 14.15
CA GLU A 413 6.14 -26.16 13.64
C GLU A 413 5.26 -25.07 13.02
N ASN A 414 5.35 -23.83 13.53
CA ASN A 414 4.66 -22.69 12.96
C ASN A 414 5.54 -22.06 11.87
N LEU A 415 5.79 -22.81 10.80
CA LEU A 415 6.73 -22.43 9.74
C LEU A 415 6.10 -21.34 8.88
N ILE A 416 6.68 -20.14 8.90
CA ILE A 416 6.15 -18.99 8.15
C ILE A 416 6.65 -18.94 6.72
N VAL A 417 5.88 -18.28 5.85
CA VAL A 417 6.28 -18.01 4.46
C VAL A 417 7.68 -17.41 4.37
N GLU A 418 8.06 -16.47 5.24
CA GLU A 418 9.41 -15.87 5.24
C GLU A 418 10.52 -16.90 5.51
N GLU A 419 10.30 -17.90 6.37
CA GLU A 419 11.29 -18.93 6.67
C GLU A 419 11.47 -19.87 5.48
N ILE A 420 10.37 -20.24 4.82
CA ILE A 420 10.38 -21.02 3.59
C ILE A 420 11.11 -20.25 2.48
N GLU A 421 10.77 -18.97 2.27
CA GLU A 421 11.43 -18.11 1.28
C GLU A 421 12.94 -17.98 1.55
N LYS A 422 13.35 -17.77 2.81
CA LYS A 422 14.77 -17.68 3.19
C LYS A 422 15.50 -19.00 2.91
N ALA A 423 14.90 -20.13 3.25
CA ALA A 423 15.48 -21.45 3.01
C ALA A 423 15.65 -21.73 1.49
N VAL A 424 14.62 -21.43 0.69
CA VAL A 424 14.67 -21.58 -0.77
C VAL A 424 15.69 -20.63 -1.39
N ALA A 425 15.75 -19.37 -0.94
CA ALA A 425 16.75 -18.39 -1.38
C ALA A 425 18.18 -18.82 -1.07
N ALA A 426 18.43 -19.34 0.14
CA ALA A 426 19.74 -19.85 0.52
C ALA A 426 20.15 -21.05 -0.36
N ALA A 427 19.25 -22.02 -0.55
CA ALA A 427 19.52 -23.19 -1.38
C ALA A 427 19.78 -22.82 -2.85
N ALA A 428 18.99 -21.90 -3.41
CA ALA A 428 19.18 -21.42 -4.78
C ALA A 428 20.53 -20.71 -4.95
N SER A 429 20.91 -19.89 -3.97
CA SER A 429 22.21 -19.21 -3.97
C SER A 429 23.39 -20.18 -3.90
N GLU A 430 23.29 -21.25 -3.11
CA GLU A 430 24.37 -22.26 -2.99
C GLU A 430 24.63 -23.00 -4.30
N VAL A 431 23.58 -23.23 -5.10
CA VAL A 431 23.70 -23.94 -6.39
C VAL A 431 23.84 -23.00 -7.59
N GLY A 432 23.87 -21.69 -7.38
CA GLY A 432 23.96 -20.69 -8.44
C GLY A 432 22.74 -20.65 -9.36
N ALA A 433 21.55 -20.98 -8.85
CA ALA A 433 20.30 -20.96 -9.59
C ALA A 433 19.46 -19.72 -9.25
N ASP A 434 18.71 -19.22 -10.23
CA ASP A 434 17.68 -18.21 -10.01
C ASP A 434 16.34 -18.88 -9.64
N ILE A 435 15.61 -18.31 -8.68
CA ILE A 435 14.27 -18.80 -8.31
C ILE A 435 13.26 -18.28 -9.33
N GLY A 436 12.54 -19.20 -9.98
CA GLY A 436 11.36 -18.90 -10.80
C GLY A 436 10.10 -18.78 -9.94
N GLU A 437 9.42 -19.91 -9.73
CA GLU A 437 8.29 -20.05 -8.81
C GLU A 437 8.46 -21.33 -8.00
N PHE A 438 7.92 -21.36 -6.78
CA PHE A 438 7.89 -22.57 -5.95
C PHE A 438 6.57 -22.64 -5.16
N THR A 439 6.25 -23.84 -4.71
CA THR A 439 5.14 -24.09 -3.78
C THR A 439 5.65 -24.95 -2.62
N ALA A 440 5.07 -24.76 -1.44
CA ALA A 440 5.35 -25.57 -0.26
C ALA A 440 4.02 -25.98 0.38
N ALA A 441 3.96 -27.22 0.86
CA ALA A 441 2.81 -27.77 1.56
C ALA A 441 3.30 -28.71 2.68
N PRO A 442 2.53 -28.88 3.78
CA PRO A 442 2.80 -29.95 4.74
C PRO A 442 2.74 -31.31 4.01
N VAL A 443 3.66 -32.22 4.33
CA VAL A 443 3.72 -33.59 3.78
C VAL A 443 3.23 -34.59 4.81
#